data_AF-A0A835GUP8-F1
#
_entry.id   AF-A0A835GUP8-F1
#
_cell.length_a   1.000
_cell.length_b   1.000
_cell.length_c   1.000
_cell.angle_alpha   90.00
_cell.angle_beta   90.00
_cell.angle_gamma   90.00
#
_symmetry.space_group_name_H-M   'P 1'
#
loop_
_entity.id
_entity.type
_entity.pdbx_description
1 polymer ?
#
loop_
_entity_poly.entity_id
_entity_poly.type
_entity_poly.pdbx_seq_one_letter_code
_entity_poly.pdbx_strand_id
1 'polypeptide(L)'
;MKHPNIVTGGGIAVTSLGKEVFIIMEYVDYDHKSFLETMHVNGQMFTSEHVKCLMTQLLRAVQHLHDHLVLHRDIKTNNDLLS
;
A
#
# COMPACT_ATOMS: atom_id res chain seq x y z
N MET A 1 -8.85 -10.27 -6.76
CA MET A 1 -8.34 -9.21 -5.86
C MET A 1 -7.60 -9.81 -4.65
N LYS A 2 -6.63 -10.69 -4.87
CA LYS A 2 -5.65 -11.10 -3.86
C LYS A 2 -4.30 -11.04 -4.53
N HIS A 3 -3.39 -10.23 -4.03
CA HIS A 3 -2.08 -10.01 -4.63
C HIS A 3 -1.08 -9.64 -3.52
N PRO A 4 0.15 -10.18 -3.52
CA PRO A 4 1.11 -9.94 -2.45
C PRO A 4 1.54 -8.47 -2.29
N ASN A 5 1.34 -7.64 -3.31
CA ASN A 5 1.62 -6.20 -3.28
C ASN A 5 0.34 -5.33 -3.23
N ILE A 6 -0.80 -5.90 -2.81
CA ILE A 6 -2.06 -5.17 -2.61
C ILE A 6 -2.65 -5.60 -1.27
N VAL A 7 -2.91 -4.64 -0.39
CA VAL A 7 -3.53 -4.94 0.90
C VAL A 7 -4.91 -5.55 0.72
N THR A 8 -5.13 -6.66 1.41
CA THR A 8 -6.34 -7.45 1.37
C THR A 8 -7.41 -6.83 2.27
N GLY A 9 -8.60 -6.59 1.71
CA GLY A 9 -9.79 -6.23 2.47
C GLY A 9 -10.39 -7.44 3.21
N GLY A 10 -10.63 -7.28 4.51
CA GLY A 10 -11.27 -8.28 5.38
C GLY A 10 -12.79 -8.14 5.49
N GLY A 11 -13.37 -6.99 5.13
CA GLY A 11 -14.82 -6.77 5.16
C GLY A 11 -15.23 -5.30 5.30
N ILE A 12 -16.53 -5.06 5.45
CA ILE A 12 -17.11 -3.73 5.70
C ILE A 12 -17.88 -3.77 7.01
N ALA A 13 -17.61 -2.82 7.90
CA ALA A 13 -18.40 -2.60 9.11
C ALA A 13 -19.18 -1.29 8.98
N VAL A 14 -20.41 -1.28 9.49
CA VAL A 14 -21.30 -0.11 9.45
C VAL A 14 -21.80 0.15 10.87
N THR A 15 -21.80 1.41 11.29
CA THR A 15 -22.36 1.76 12.60
C THR A 15 -23.85 1.48 12.66
N SER A 16 -24.36 1.19 13.85
CA SER A 16 -25.78 0.87 14.07
C SER A 16 -26.76 1.97 13.62
N LEU A 17 -26.29 3.21 13.49
CA LEU A 17 -27.04 4.35 12.96
C LEU A 17 -26.85 4.58 11.45
N GLY A 18 -26.04 3.74 10.77
CA GLY A 18 -25.81 3.78 9.32
C GLY A 18 -25.02 4.98 8.80
N LYS A 19 -24.44 5.78 9.70
CA LYS A 19 -23.80 7.07 9.34
C LYS A 19 -22.34 6.94 8.95
N GLU A 20 -21.68 5.83 9.31
CA GLU A 20 -20.25 5.65 9.10
C GLU A 20 -19.98 4.24 8.55
N VAL A 21 -19.11 4.17 7.55
CA VAL A 21 -18.67 2.93 6.88
C VAL A 21 -17.18 2.78 7.11
N PHE A 22 -16.80 1.62 7.64
CA PHE A 22 -15.41 1.25 7.91
C PHE A 22 -15.01 0.11 6.99
N ILE A 23 -13.88 0.27 6.32
CA ILE A 23 -13.25 -0.79 5.53
C ILE A 23 -12.27 -1.51 6.45
N ILE A 24 -12.51 -2.79 6.70
CA ILE A 24 -11.59 -3.63 7.46
C ILE A 24 -10.59 -4.19 6.46
N MET A 25 -9.31 -4.10 6.80
CA MET A 25 -8.19 -4.54 5.96
C MET A 25 -7.11 -5.16 6.83
N GLU A 26 -6.19 -5.91 6.20
CA GLU A 26 -5.06 -6.49 6.93
C GLU A 26 -4.18 -5.38 7.53
N TYR A 27 -3.64 -5.66 8.73
CA TYR A 27 -2.70 -4.76 9.37
C TYR A 27 -1.34 -4.90 8.72
N VAL A 28 -0.73 -3.80 8.32
CA VAL A 28 0.62 -3.75 7.78
C VAL A 28 1.50 -3.05 8.81
N ASP A 29 2.51 -3.76 9.33
CA ASP A 29 3.36 -3.31 10.44
C ASP A 29 4.12 -2.01 10.15
N TYR A 30 4.44 -1.75 8.88
CA TYR A 30 5.24 -0.59 8.47
C TYR A 30 4.68 0.04 7.19
N ASP A 31 4.39 1.34 7.22
CA ASP A 31 4.12 2.10 6.01
C ASP A 31 5.44 2.64 5.40
N HIS A 32 5.42 2.97 4.10
CA HIS A 32 6.55 3.62 3.43
C HIS A 32 7.01 4.88 4.16
N LYS A 33 6.09 5.61 4.80
CA LYS A 33 6.41 6.84 5.53
C LYS A 33 7.36 6.59 6.70
N SER A 34 7.11 5.55 7.49
CA SER A 34 7.94 5.17 8.63
C SER A 34 9.33 4.68 8.20
N PHE A 35 9.38 3.93 7.09
CA PHE A 35 10.65 3.52 6.48
C PHE A 35 11.45 4.72 5.96
N LEU A 36 10.78 5.65 5.25
CA LEU A 36 11.36 6.89 4.74
C LEU A 36 11.86 7.80 5.87
N GLU A 37 11.09 7.95 6.94
CA GLU A 37 11.48 8.72 8.13
C GLU A 37 12.69 8.09 8.80
N THR A 38 12.74 6.76 8.91
CA THR A 38 13.91 6.04 9.46
C THR A 38 15.15 6.25 8.60
N MET A 39 15.04 6.15 7.27
CA MET A 39 16.16 6.45 6.38
C MET A 39 16.61 7.91 6.49
N HIS A 40 15.67 8.85 6.59
CA HIS A 40 15.96 10.28 6.71
C HIS A 40 16.67 10.60 8.03
N VAL A 41 16.17 10.09 9.16
CA VAL A 41 16.79 10.24 10.49
C VAL A 41 18.19 9.64 10.52
N ASN A 42 18.40 8.52 9.83
CA ASN A 42 19.70 7.86 9.74
C ASN A 42 20.64 8.46 8.67
N GLY A 43 20.24 9.53 7.98
CA GLY A 43 21.03 10.16 6.92
C GLY A 43 21.28 9.27 5.69
N GLN A 44 20.43 8.25 5.48
CA GLN A 44 20.56 7.28 4.40
C GLN A 44 19.66 7.67 3.21
N MET A 45 20.20 7.55 2.01
CA MET A 45 19.43 7.65 0.76
C MET A 45 19.05 6.27 0.26
N PHE A 46 17.98 6.19 -0.54
CA PHE A 46 17.67 4.96 -1.25
C PHE A 46 18.82 4.54 -2.16
N THR A 47 19.19 3.27 -2.07
CA THR A 47 20.07 2.64 -3.05
C THR A 47 19.26 2.34 -4.32
N SER A 48 19.96 2.15 -5.43
CA SER A 48 19.34 1.69 -6.68
C SER A 48 18.60 0.35 -6.51
N GLU A 49 19.08 -0.52 -5.62
CA GLU A 49 18.44 -1.79 -5.28
C GLU A 49 17.09 -1.58 -4.58
N HIS A 50 17.02 -0.65 -3.62
CA HIS A 50 15.76 -0.32 -2.95
C HIS A 50 14.74 0.26 -3.95
N VAL A 51 15.16 1.22 -4.78
CA VAL A 51 14.28 1.80 -5.82
C VAL A 51 13.77 0.72 -6.76
N LYS A 52 14.65 -0.17 -7.23
CA LYS A 52 14.28 -1.27 -8.12
C LYS A 52 13.27 -2.21 -7.46
N CYS A 53 13.48 -2.55 -6.19
CA CYS A 53 12.57 -3.42 -5.44
C CYS A 53 11.18 -2.79 -5.34
N LEU A 54 11.10 -1.54 -4.88
CA LEU A 54 9.85 -0.80 -4.73
C LEU A 54 9.09 -0.65 -6.06
N MET A 55 9.78 -0.22 -7.11
CA MET A 55 9.17 -0.06 -8.43
C MET A 55 8.66 -1.38 -8.99
N THR A 56 9.36 -2.48 -8.76
CA THR A 56 8.92 -3.81 -9.20
C THR A 56 7.64 -4.24 -8.49
N GLN A 57 7.55 -4.02 -7.18
CA GLN A 57 6.35 -4.35 -6.39
C GLN A 57 5.15 -3.49 -6.80
N LEU A 58 5.36 -2.18 -6.96
CA LEU A 58 4.32 -1.24 -7.41
C LEU A 58 3.79 -1.62 -8.80
N LEU A 59 4.67 -1.87 -9.76
CA LEU A 59 4.24 -2.23 -11.11
C LEU A 59 3.47 -3.55 -11.16
N ARG A 60 3.86 -4.55 -10.34
CA ARG A 60 3.10 -5.80 -10.19
C ARG A 60 1.70 -5.57 -9.62
N ALA A 61 1.59 -4.73 -8.58
CA ALA A 61 0.30 -4.35 -8.00
C ALA A 61 -0.60 -3.66 -9.04
N VAL A 62 -0.07 -2.65 -9.73
CA VAL A 62 -0.79 -1.88 -10.76
C VAL A 62 -1.21 -2.79 -11.92
N GLN A 63 -0.34 -3.68 -12.38
CA GLN A 63 -0.69 -4.67 -13.39
C GLN A 63 -1.86 -5.53 -12.93
N HIS A 64 -1.81 -6.09 -11.72
CA HIS A 64 -2.91 -6.90 -11.18
C HIS A 64 -4.23 -6.11 -11.11
N LEU A 65 -4.19 -4.83 -10.72
CA LEU A 65 -5.37 -3.97 -10.72
C LEU A 65 -5.93 -3.78 -12.13
N HIS A 66 -5.07 -3.48 -13.10
CA HIS A 66 -5.47 -3.26 -14.49
C HIS A 66 -6.03 -4.53 -15.15
N ASP A 67 -5.47 -5.70 -14.85
CA ASP A 67 -5.99 -7.01 -15.30
C ASP A 67 -7.41 -7.27 -14.79
N HIS A 68 -7.78 -6.66 -13.65
CA HIS A 68 -9.13 -6.71 -13.07
C HIS A 68 -9.97 -5.47 -13.38
N LEU A 69 -9.55 -4.64 -14.33
CA LEU A 69 -10.25 -3.40 -14.75
C LEU A 69 -10.41 -2.37 -13.61
N VAL A 70 -9.53 -2.41 -12.61
CA VAL A 70 -9.51 -1.46 -11.49
C VAL A 70 -8.43 -0.40 -11.75
N LEU A 71 -8.84 0.87 -11.71
CA LEU A 71 -7.93 2.02 -11.76
C LEU A 71 -7.66 2.54 -10.35
N HIS A 72 -6.39 2.51 -9.91
CA HIS A 72 -5.99 2.96 -8.56
C HIS A 72 -6.28 4.45 -8.33
N ARG A 73 -5.98 5.31 -9.32
CA ARG A 73 -6.22 6.77 -9.34
C ARG A 73 -5.51 7.63 -8.30
N ASP A 74 -4.93 7.07 -7.24
CA ASP A 74 -4.22 7.82 -6.19
C ASP A 74 -2.88 7.17 -5.82
N ILE A 75 -2.02 6.94 -6.83
CA ILE A 75 -0.68 6.37 -6.59
C ILE A 75 0.22 7.49 -6.04
N LYS A 76 0.58 7.38 -4.76
CA LYS A 76 1.48 8.29 -4.03
C LYS A 76 2.18 7.53 -2.91
N THR A 77 3.32 8.03 -2.46
CA THR A 77 4.19 7.38 -1.46
C THR A 77 3.52 7.01 -0.13
N ASN A 78 2.38 7.61 0.21
CA ASN A 78 1.62 7.28 1.43
C ASN A 78 0.64 6.11 1.26
N ASN A 79 0.41 5.63 0.03
CA ASN A 79 -0.48 4.50 -0.29
C ASN A 79 0.31 3.24 -0.69
N ASP A 80 1.63 3.31 -0.72
CA ASP A 80 2.52 2.19 -0.97
C ASP A 80 2.86 1.54 0.39
N LEU A 81 2.34 0.34 0.62
CA LEU A 81 2.50 -0.39 1.87
C LEU A 81 3.56 -1.49 1.65
N LEU A 82 4.64 -1.45 2.44
CA LEU A 82 5.69 -2.48 2.45
C LEU A 82 5.30 -3.59 3.42
N SER A 83 5.44 -4.84 2.98
CA SER A 83 5.56 -6.01 3.86
C SER A 83 6.86 -6.75 3.56
#